data_AF-A0A1T4Y162-F1
#
_entry.id   AF-A0A1T4Y162-F1
#
_cell.length_a   1.000
_cell.length_b   1.000
_cell.length_c   1.000
_cell.angle_alpha   90.00
_cell.angle_beta   90.00
_cell.angle_gamma   90.00
#
_symmetry.space_group_name_H-M   'P 1'
#
loop_
_entity.id
_entity.type
_entity.pdbx_description
1 polymer ?
#
loop_
_entity_poly.entity_id
_entity_poly.type
_entity_poly.pdbx_seq_one_letter_code
_entity_poly.pdbx_strand_id
1 'polypeptide(L)'
;MSSRKFRPCSGCDSSHVSNRETRCYDEKKLIHILVDLMMGDPIEITLKHSKNIQHNGYYLEFNKNNRVIHFQPFGDADVQEFALADICTIRYS
;
A
#
# COMPACT_ATOMS: atom_id res chain seq x y z
N MET A 1 -17.21 49.46 21.29
CA MET A 1 -17.14 47.99 21.20
C MET A 1 -17.23 47.61 19.73
N SER A 2 -16.12 47.22 19.10
CA SER A 2 -16.07 46.89 17.67
C SER A 2 -16.07 45.38 17.49
N SER A 3 -17.19 44.84 17.00
CA SER A 3 -17.35 43.44 16.62
C SER A 3 -16.45 43.14 15.43
N ARG A 4 -15.33 42.43 15.65
CA ARG A 4 -14.48 41.92 14.57
C ARG A 4 -15.26 40.84 13.82
N LYS A 5 -15.89 41.21 12.71
CA LYS A 5 -16.50 40.27 11.77
C LYS A 5 -15.39 39.40 11.17
N PHE A 6 -15.33 38.14 11.60
CA PHE A 6 -14.52 37.11 10.98
C PHE A 6 -14.98 36.97 9.52
N ARG A 7 -14.12 37.34 8.56
CA ARG A 7 -14.37 37.11 7.13
C ARG A 7 -13.68 35.80 6.76
N PRO A 8 -14.41 34.71 6.43
CA PRO A 8 -13.77 33.55 5.85
C PRO A 8 -13.24 33.95 4.46
N CYS A 9 -11.95 33.75 4.22
CA CYS A 9 -11.33 34.00 2.92
C CYS A 9 -12.02 33.13 1.86
N SER A 10 -12.86 33.76 1.03
CA SER A 10 -13.47 33.18 -0.18
C SER A 10 -12.39 33.03 -1.25
N GLY A 11 -11.45 32.10 -1.03
CA GLY A 11 -10.26 31.95 -1.86
C GLY A 11 -8.99 31.59 -1.08
N CYS A 12 -9.07 31.17 0.19
CA CYS A 12 -7.96 30.39 0.74
C CYS A 12 -7.94 29.07 -0.03
N ASP A 13 -7.03 29.01 -0.99
CA ASP A 13 -6.77 27.89 -1.88
C ASP A 13 -7.05 26.58 -1.16
N SER A 14 -8.13 25.90 -1.57
CA SER A 14 -8.21 24.46 -1.39
C SER A 14 -6.89 23.96 -1.92
N SER A 15 -6.01 23.50 -1.04
CA SER A 15 -4.74 22.92 -1.43
C SER A 15 -5.16 21.80 -2.35
N HIS A 16 -5.04 22.03 -3.65
CA HIS A 16 -5.33 21.05 -4.66
C HIS A 16 -4.34 19.96 -4.31
N VAL A 17 -4.81 18.94 -3.59
CA VAL A 17 -3.99 17.78 -3.25
C VAL A 17 -3.68 17.23 -4.61
N SER A 18 -2.50 17.57 -5.13
CA SER A 18 -2.03 17.02 -6.38
C SER A 18 -2.18 15.53 -6.19
N ASN A 19 -2.82 14.86 -7.15
CA ASN A 19 -2.87 13.41 -7.22
C ASN A 19 -1.43 12.93 -6.98
N ARG A 20 -1.13 12.54 -5.74
CA ARG A 20 0.20 12.09 -5.36
C ARG A 20 0.36 10.82 -6.16
N GLU A 21 1.19 10.84 -7.19
CA GLU A 21 1.69 9.62 -7.80
C GLU A 21 2.06 8.68 -6.65
N THR A 22 1.52 7.47 -6.66
CA THR A 22 1.74 6.48 -5.61
C THR A 22 3.23 6.17 -5.58
N ARG A 23 3.96 6.89 -4.71
CA ARG A 23 5.37 6.61 -4.43
C ARG A 23 5.41 5.24 -3.79
N CYS A 24 6.21 4.35 -4.36
CA CYS A 24 6.44 3.03 -3.79
C CYS A 24 6.95 3.17 -2.35
N TYR A 25 6.58 2.21 -1.51
CA TYR A 25 7.05 2.15 -0.14
C TYR A 25 8.53 1.73 -0.11
N ASP A 26 9.27 2.28 0.84
CA ASP A 26 10.60 1.77 1.16
C ASP A 26 10.50 0.35 1.72
N GLU A 27 11.55 -0.46 1.52
CA GLU A 27 11.58 -1.85 2.02
C GLU A 27 11.31 -1.94 3.52
N LYS A 28 11.82 -0.99 4.31
CA LYS A 28 11.57 -0.95 5.77
C LYS A 28 10.09 -0.85 6.10
N LYS A 29 9.34 -0.05 5.32
CA LYS A 29 7.90 0.10 5.50
C LYS A 29 7.16 -1.15 5.08
N LEU A 30 7.55 -1.77 3.97
CA LEU A 30 7.00 -3.06 3.54
C LEU A 30 7.21 -4.15 4.60
N ILE A 31 8.43 -4.28 5.13
CA ILE A 31 8.75 -5.24 6.18
C ILE A 31 7.90 -4.99 7.43
N HIS A 32 7.75 -3.73 7.84
CA HIS A 32 6.93 -3.42 9.02
C HIS A 32 5.48 -3.88 8.84
N ILE A 33 4.90 -3.65 7.65
CA ILE A 33 3.56 -4.15 7.31
C ILE A 33 3.52 -5.68 7.37
N LEU A 34 4.48 -6.37 6.73
CA LEU A 34 4.50 -7.83 6.66
C LEU A 34 4.66 -8.52 8.01
N VAL A 35 5.31 -7.86 8.97
CA VAL A 35 5.47 -8.40 10.33
C VAL A 35 4.15 -8.39 11.11
N ASP A 36 3.23 -7.48 10.77
CA ASP A 36 1.93 -7.36 11.43
C ASP A 36 0.86 -8.26 10.79
N LEU A 37 1.11 -8.81 9.59
CA LEU A 37 0.17 -9.67 8.88
C LEU A 37 0.21 -11.12 9.40
N MET A 38 -0.97 -11.70 9.50
CA MET A 38 -1.19 -13.10 9.85
C MET A 38 -1.48 -13.92 8.59
N MET A 39 -1.08 -15.20 8.61
CA MET A 39 -1.38 -16.12 7.51
C MET A 39 -2.90 -16.16 7.25
N GLY A 40 -3.29 -15.97 5.99
CA GLY A 40 -4.68 -15.89 5.54
C GLY A 40 -5.23 -14.47 5.46
N ASP A 41 -4.47 -13.44 5.86
CA ASP A 41 -4.93 -12.06 5.77
C ASP A 41 -5.12 -11.63 4.30
N PRO A 42 -6.26 -11.01 3.95
CA PRO A 42 -6.49 -10.50 2.61
C PRO A 42 -5.63 -9.27 2.36
N ILE A 43 -4.80 -9.32 1.32
CA ILE A 43 -3.91 -8.22 0.93
C ILE A 43 -4.00 -7.90 -0.56
N GLU A 44 -3.68 -6.65 -0.87
CA GLU A 44 -3.52 -6.13 -2.21
C GLU A 44 -2.05 -5.74 -2.42
N ILE A 45 -1.40 -6.37 -3.39
CA ILE A 45 0.00 -6.11 -3.76
C ILE A 45 0.03 -5.37 -5.10
N THR A 46 0.81 -4.30 -5.18
CA THR A 46 1.14 -3.63 -6.44
C THR A 46 2.63 -3.77 -6.69
N LEU A 47 3.02 -4.20 -7.89
CA LEU A 47 4.43 -4.38 -8.25
C LEU A 47 5.01 -3.10 -8.90
N LYS A 48 6.32 -2.92 -8.81
CA LYS A 48 7.04 -1.77 -9.38
C LYS A 48 6.97 -1.73 -10.91
N HIS A 49 7.02 -2.90 -11.55
CA HIS A 49 6.97 -3.04 -13.01
C HIS A 49 5.54 -2.94 -13.57
N SER A 50 4.53 -3.23 -12.76
CA SER A 50 3.11 -3.23 -13.15
C SER A 50 2.26 -2.39 -12.21
N LYS A 51 2.59 -1.09 -12.07
CA LYS A 51 1.88 -0.17 -11.16
C LYS A 51 0.37 -0.02 -11.41
N ASN A 52 -0.10 -0.45 -12.58
CA ASN A 52 -1.51 -0.40 -12.97
C ASN A 52 -2.27 -1.71 -12.63
N ILE A 53 -1.57 -2.74 -12.17
CA ILE A 53 -2.13 -4.05 -11.85
C ILE A 53 -2.06 -4.25 -10.34
N GLN A 54 -3.21 -4.57 -9.75
CA GLN A 54 -3.35 -4.93 -8.35
C GLN A 54 -3.53 -6.45 -8.25
N HIS A 55 -2.67 -7.09 -7.47
CA HIS A 55 -2.74 -8.51 -7.17
C HIS A 55 -3.47 -8.68 -5.83
N ASN A 56 -4.68 -9.23 -5.88
CA ASN A 56 -5.53 -9.43 -4.72
C ASN A 56 -5.54 -10.90 -4.31
N GLY A 57 -5.33 -11.16 -3.03
CA GLY A 57 -5.14 -12.52 -2.54
C GLY A 57 -4.92 -12.59 -1.04
N TYR A 58 -4.52 -13.76 -0.58
CA TYR A 58 -4.22 -14.04 0.81
C TYR A 58 -2.70 -14.05 1.02
N TYR A 59 -2.26 -13.34 2.06
CA TYR A 59 -0.90 -13.45 2.55
C TYR A 59 -0.70 -14.84 3.18
N LEU A 60 0.41 -15.51 2.87
CA LEU A 60 0.73 -16.80 3.47
C LEU A 60 1.91 -16.69 4.43
N GLU A 61 3.05 -16.24 3.93
CA GLU A 61 4.30 -16.20 4.69
C GLU A 61 5.27 -15.17 4.09
N PHE A 62 6.13 -14.59 4.92
CA PHE A 62 7.28 -13.82 4.51
C PHE A 62 8.59 -14.54 4.87
N ASN A 63 9.29 -15.03 3.86
CA ASN A 63 10.61 -15.62 4.02
C ASN A 63 11.67 -14.53 4.16
N LYS A 64 12.13 -14.30 5.40
CA LYS A 64 13.12 -13.26 5.74
C LYS A 64 14.50 -13.51 5.12
N ASN A 65 14.88 -14.76 4.87
CA ASN A 65 16.19 -15.11 4.34
C ASN A 65 16.31 -14.70 2.87
N ASN A 66 15.27 -15.02 2.09
CA ASN A 66 15.24 -14.74 0.66
C ASN A 66 14.53 -13.42 0.32
N ARG A 67 13.91 -12.77 1.31
CA ARG A 67 13.06 -11.58 1.17
C ARG A 67 11.95 -11.77 0.14
N VAL A 68 11.25 -12.89 0.25
CA VAL A 68 10.15 -13.28 -0.64
C VAL A 68 8.88 -13.42 0.17
N ILE A 69 7.76 -12.94 -0.40
CA ILE A 69 6.42 -13.14 0.14
C ILE A 69 5.75 -14.26 -0.63
N HIS A 70 5.19 -15.22 0.09
CA HIS A 70 4.28 -16.22 -0.43
C HIS A 70 2.86 -15.66 -0.37
N PHE A 71 2.18 -15.69 -1.51
CA PHE A 71 0.89 -15.06 -1.71
C PHE A 71 0.01 -16.00 -2.54
N GLN A 72 -1.25 -16.14 -2.16
CA GLN A 72 -2.23 -16.91 -2.92
C GLN A 72 -3.27 -15.98 -3.54
N PRO A 73 -3.35 -15.86 -4.88
CA PRO A 73 -4.37 -15.05 -5.53
C PRO A 73 -5.80 -15.55 -5.23
N PHE A 74 -6.77 -14.63 -5.23
CA PHE A 74 -8.17 -15.04 -5.07
C PHE A 74 -8.65 -15.88 -6.26
N GLY A 75 -9.31 -17.00 -5.95
CA GLY A 75 -9.83 -17.92 -6.97
C GLY A 75 -8.78 -18.82 -7.61
N ASP A 76 -7.53 -18.73 -7.17
CA ASP A 76 -6.42 -19.59 -7.59
C ASP A 76 -5.91 -20.43 -6.41
N ALA A 77 -5.58 -21.69 -6.67
CA ALA A 77 -4.97 -22.58 -5.69
C ALA A 77 -3.44 -22.45 -5.68
N ASP A 78 -2.86 -21.91 -6.75
CA ASP A 78 -1.42 -21.84 -6.93
C ASP A 78 -0.82 -20.70 -6.10
N VAL A 79 0.22 -21.04 -5.34
CA VAL A 79 0.98 -20.07 -4.55
C VAL A 79 1.95 -19.34 -5.48
N GLN A 80 1.93 -18.01 -5.40
CA GLN A 80 2.85 -17.12 -6.09
C GLN A 80 3.89 -16.56 -5.12
N GLU A 81 5.09 -16.33 -5.64
CA GLU A 81 6.20 -15.76 -4.90
C GLU A 81 6.54 -14.38 -5.45
N PHE A 82 6.57 -13.38 -4.57
CA PHE A 82 6.99 -12.03 -4.92
C PHE A 82 8.22 -11.62 -4.12
N ALA A 83 9.29 -11.24 -4.82
CA ALA A 83 10.44 -10.63 -4.18
C ALA A 83 10.04 -9.25 -3.60
N LEU A 84 10.46 -8.98 -2.37
CA LEU A 84 10.19 -7.71 -1.69
C LEU A 84 10.69 -6.50 -2.50
N ALA A 85 11.80 -6.70 -3.23
CA ALA A 85 12.39 -5.68 -4.09
C ALA A 85 11.48 -5.28 -5.27
N ASP A 86 10.57 -6.15 -5.70
CA ASP A 86 9.67 -5.91 -6.84
C ASP A 86 8.33 -5.32 -6.41
N ILE A 87 8.04 -5.31 -5.11
CA ILE A 87 6.80 -4.77 -4.58
C ILE A 87 6.89 -3.25 -4.44
N CYS A 88 5.87 -2.56 -4.94
CA CYS A 88 5.71 -1.12 -4.81
C CYS A 88 4.89 -0.79 -3.56
N THR A 89 3.72 -1.41 -3.36
CA THR A 89 2.84 -1.16 -2.22
C THR A 89 2.13 -2.44 -1.78
N ILE A 90 1.80 -2.52 -0.49
CA ILE A 90 0.92 -3.55 0.10
C ILE A 90 -0.18 -2.82 0.86
N ARG A 91 -1.44 -3.17 0.60
CA ARG A 91 -2.60 -2.69 1.36
C ARG A 91 -3.27 -3.89 2.03
N TYR A 92 -3.76 -3.66 3.24
CA TYR A 92 -4.49 -4.62 4.06
C TYR A 92 -5.65 -3.86 4.71
N SER A 93 -6.77 -4.55 4.99
CA SER A 93 -7.99 -3.97 5.57
C SER A 93 -8.25 -4.49 6.97
#